data_AF-A0AAV3W8R8-F1
#
_entry.id   AF-A0AAV3W8R8-F1
#
_cell.length_a   1.000
_cell.length_b   1.000
_cell.length_c   1.000
_cell.angle_alpha   90.00
_cell.angle_beta   90.00
_cell.angle_gamma   90.00
#
_symmetry.space_group_name_H-M   'P 1'
#
loop_
_entity.id
_entity.type
_entity.pdbx_description
1 polymer ?
#
loop_
_entity_poly.entity_id
_entity_poly.type
_entity_poly.pdbx_seq_one_letter_code
_entity_poly.pdbx_strand_id
1 'polypeptide(L)'
;MIKQILQYIKYPKRIMMIICALVAIYSIVSIHFINHFYFGSTINRVDVSGKTAQEAEEEILSKMDTYSVELEERYGAKEEIKGADINLRYDLGDKIKELKSKQIPFAWILSFLGEKNYTITDSVSYNEDLLKKSFNNLSCITGSSVVAPKNSELEYKDDGYIINKEIYGNKINKDALYEHLIKAVVSGEKKINLESINCYENPKYISTSKEVLDAKNILDKYASSKITYSFGEDNEVIDGSIIHNWLKVDQDYFVSIDEKKVYDYMDKISNTHNTSGKTRDFKTSLGTITKVSGGNYGWVIDTSQEAKELIKDIEKGENIEKEPIYKQVALSHDSNDIGNTYVEINMNIQHLWYYKNGILVIEGDVVTGNASRGSPTPTGVYRLNYKQKDATLKGENYSSSVSFWMPFYGNVGIHDASWRSEFGGNIYKANGSHGCVNAPYYLAKVLFNNIEEGTPIVCY
;
A
#
# COMPACT_ATOMS: atom_id res chain seq x y z
N MET A 1 -49.78 11.40 90.06
CA MET A 1 -48.94 11.58 88.85
C MET A 1 -48.25 12.96 88.81
N ILE A 2 -47.77 13.49 89.95
CA ILE A 2 -46.96 14.73 90.04
C ILE A 2 -45.63 14.48 90.79
N LYS A 3 -45.56 13.41 91.60
CA LYS A 3 -44.34 13.03 92.33
C LYS A 3 -43.26 12.31 91.49
N GLN A 4 -43.57 11.86 90.27
CA GLN A 4 -42.58 11.27 89.35
C GLN A 4 -41.95 12.29 88.38
N ILE A 5 -42.55 13.48 88.19
CA ILE A 5 -41.93 14.57 87.41
C ILE A 5 -40.88 15.31 88.27
N LEU A 6 -41.00 15.26 89.59
CA LEU A 6 -40.08 15.89 90.54
C LEU A 6 -38.77 15.12 90.79
N GLN A 7 -38.59 13.91 90.24
CA GLN A 7 -37.32 13.18 90.36
C GLN A 7 -36.25 13.68 89.37
N TYR A 8 -36.65 14.42 88.34
CA TYR A 8 -35.72 15.16 87.45
C TYR A 8 -35.35 16.56 87.98
N ILE A 9 -36.02 17.04 89.04
CA ILE A 9 -35.77 18.36 89.66
C ILE A 9 -34.77 18.26 90.83
N LYS A 10 -34.17 17.08 91.06
CA LYS A 10 -33.11 16.87 92.07
C LYS A 10 -31.68 17.12 91.58
N TYR A 11 -31.51 17.54 90.33
CA TYR A 11 -30.21 17.85 89.75
C TYR A 11 -30.09 19.22 89.05
N PRO A 12 -30.86 20.29 89.37
CA PRO A 12 -30.67 21.57 88.69
C PRO A 12 -29.25 22.10 88.91
N LYS A 13 -28.65 21.89 90.10
CA LYS A 13 -27.25 22.21 90.36
C LYS A 13 -26.27 21.31 89.57
N ARG A 14 -26.53 20.00 89.44
CA ARG A 14 -25.63 19.09 88.68
C ARG A 14 -25.74 19.28 87.17
N ILE A 15 -26.95 19.46 86.65
CA ILE A 15 -27.22 19.80 85.25
C ILE A 15 -26.64 21.17 84.93
N MET A 16 -26.82 22.17 85.81
CA MET A 16 -26.18 23.48 85.65
C MET A 16 -24.65 23.36 85.69
N MET A 17 -24.07 22.56 86.60
CA MET A 17 -22.62 22.31 86.62
C MET A 17 -22.14 21.63 85.33
N ILE A 18 -22.90 20.68 84.77
CA ILE A 18 -22.58 20.02 83.51
C ILE A 18 -22.69 21.00 82.34
N ILE A 19 -23.75 21.83 82.28
CA ILE A 19 -23.93 22.84 81.25
C ILE A 19 -22.81 23.88 81.35
N CYS A 20 -22.48 24.36 82.55
CA CYS A 20 -21.35 25.27 82.77
C CYS A 20 -20.03 24.61 82.35
N ALA A 21 -19.82 23.32 82.64
CA ALA A 21 -18.64 22.59 82.20
C ALA A 21 -18.59 22.45 80.67
N LEU A 22 -19.71 22.14 80.02
CA LEU A 22 -19.80 22.05 78.55
C LEU A 22 -19.60 23.41 77.88
N VAL A 23 -20.16 24.49 78.44
CA VAL A 23 -19.95 25.86 77.97
C VAL A 23 -18.49 26.28 78.18
N ALA A 24 -17.88 25.90 79.31
CA ALA A 24 -16.46 26.16 79.56
C ALA A 24 -15.57 25.40 78.57
N ILE A 25 -15.82 24.11 78.35
CA ILE A 25 -15.10 23.29 77.35
C ILE A 25 -15.29 23.88 75.95
N TYR A 26 -16.52 24.19 75.55
CA TYR A 26 -16.82 24.79 74.26
C TYR A 26 -16.09 26.14 74.09
N SER A 27 -16.07 26.97 75.13
CA SER A 27 -15.37 28.26 75.11
C SER A 27 -13.85 28.06 75.00
N ILE A 28 -13.28 27.10 75.74
CA ILE A 28 -11.84 26.76 75.68
C ILE A 28 -11.45 26.29 74.27
N VAL A 29 -12.25 25.39 73.68
CA VAL A 29 -12.00 24.89 72.32
C VAL A 29 -12.20 26.00 71.29
N SER A 30 -13.20 26.87 71.47
CA SER A 30 -13.41 28.03 70.59
C SER A 30 -12.25 29.02 70.69
N ILE A 31 -11.65 29.21 71.87
CA ILE A 31 -10.45 30.04 72.06
C ILE A 31 -9.24 29.43 71.33
N HIS A 32 -9.08 28.11 71.36
CA HIS A 32 -8.03 27.44 70.60
C HIS A 32 -8.15 27.74 69.09
N PHE A 33 -9.36 27.66 68.53
CA PHE A 33 -9.61 27.99 67.11
C PHE A 33 -9.57 29.48 66.76
N ILE A 34 -9.24 30.38 67.71
CA ILE A 34 -8.87 31.76 67.36
C ILE A 34 -7.60 31.74 66.50
N ASN A 35 -6.59 30.98 66.93
CA ASN A 35 -5.29 30.94 66.27
C ASN A 35 -5.06 29.67 65.43
N HIS A 36 -5.84 28.61 65.62
CA HIS A 36 -5.66 27.33 64.93
C HIS A 36 -6.75 27.05 63.88
N PHE A 37 -6.41 26.38 62.79
CA PHE A 37 -7.36 25.95 61.77
C PHE A 37 -8.33 24.88 62.30
N TYR A 38 -9.58 24.88 61.83
CA TYR A 38 -10.55 23.82 62.17
C TYR A 38 -10.03 22.41 61.88
N PHE A 39 -10.57 21.43 62.58
CA PHE A 39 -10.39 20.03 62.22
C PHE A 39 -10.87 19.75 60.79
N GLY A 40 -10.19 18.85 60.08
CA GLY A 40 -10.47 18.52 58.68
C GLY A 40 -10.13 19.64 57.69
N SER A 41 -9.33 20.64 58.09
CA SER A 41 -8.85 21.68 57.17
C SER A 41 -7.62 21.16 56.43
N THR A 42 -7.64 21.23 55.10
CA THR A 42 -6.47 20.97 54.27
C THR A 42 -6.15 22.17 53.37
N ILE A 43 -4.87 22.42 53.14
CA ILE A 43 -4.38 23.43 52.18
C ILE A 43 -3.47 22.71 51.20
N ASN A 44 -3.77 22.78 49.88
CA ASN A 44 -3.02 22.06 48.85
C ASN A 44 -2.81 20.56 49.18
N ARG A 45 -3.85 19.91 49.71
CA ARG A 45 -3.87 18.50 50.19
C ARG A 45 -2.97 18.20 51.40
N VAL A 46 -2.39 19.21 52.04
CA VAL A 46 -1.68 19.09 53.32
C VAL A 46 -2.67 19.32 54.46
N ASP A 47 -2.75 18.39 55.40
CA ASP A 47 -3.56 18.53 56.62
C ASP A 47 -2.99 19.61 57.55
N VAL A 48 -3.80 20.64 57.81
CA VAL A 48 -3.48 21.77 58.68
C VAL A 48 -4.39 21.83 59.91
N SER A 49 -5.16 20.77 60.16
CA SER A 49 -6.09 20.66 61.28
C SER A 49 -5.42 20.97 62.62
N GLY A 50 -6.00 21.90 63.38
CA GLY A 50 -5.49 22.28 64.69
C GLY A 50 -4.11 22.94 64.68
N LYS A 51 -3.58 23.33 63.51
CA LYS A 51 -2.33 24.07 63.38
C LYS A 51 -2.58 25.57 63.34
N THR A 52 -1.66 26.36 63.87
CA THR A 52 -1.61 27.81 63.63
C THR A 52 -1.27 28.11 62.17
N ALA A 53 -1.44 29.37 61.74
CA ALA A 53 -1.00 29.79 60.41
C ALA A 53 0.49 29.53 60.16
N GLN A 54 1.34 29.74 61.17
CA GLN A 54 2.77 29.50 61.07
C GLN A 54 3.09 28.00 61.01
N GLU A 55 2.50 27.18 61.89
CA GLU A 55 2.72 25.72 61.85
C GLU A 55 2.17 25.09 60.57
N ALA A 56 1.06 25.61 60.04
CA ALA A 56 0.53 25.20 58.74
C ALA A 56 1.49 25.56 57.60
N GLU A 57 2.10 26.75 57.65
CA GLU A 57 3.12 27.19 56.70
C GLU A 57 4.37 26.30 56.76
N GLU A 58 4.91 26.05 57.94
CA GLU A 58 6.06 25.16 58.16
C GLU A 58 5.78 23.72 57.69
N GLU A 59 4.60 23.17 57.97
CA GLU A 59 4.19 21.83 57.53
C GLU A 59 4.05 21.75 55.99
N ILE A 60 3.48 22.77 55.37
CA ILE A 60 3.35 22.86 53.90
C ILE A 60 4.74 22.94 53.29
N LEU A 61 5.62 23.82 53.78
CA LEU A 61 6.99 23.94 53.29
C LEU A 61 7.76 22.63 53.43
N SER A 62 7.69 21.96 54.58
CA SER A 62 8.38 20.69 54.83
C SER A 62 7.92 19.56 53.90
N LYS A 63 6.60 19.43 53.65
CA LYS A 63 6.08 18.42 52.72
C LYS A 63 6.40 18.71 51.26
N MET A 64 6.68 19.97 50.93
CA MET A 64 7.02 20.40 49.59
C MET A 64 8.52 20.38 49.31
N ASP A 65 9.38 20.50 50.34
CA ASP A 65 10.83 20.29 50.22
C ASP A 65 11.17 18.87 49.76
N THR A 66 10.30 17.91 50.06
CA THR A 66 10.40 16.50 49.64
C THR A 66 9.51 16.17 48.44
N TYR A 67 8.99 17.20 47.76
CA TYR A 67 8.14 16.99 46.59
C TYR A 67 8.92 16.31 45.46
N SER A 68 8.31 15.27 44.91
CA SER A 68 8.67 14.69 43.62
C SER A 68 7.39 14.31 42.89
N VAL A 69 7.47 14.38 41.56
CA VAL A 69 6.45 13.83 40.66
C VAL A 69 7.01 12.59 39.99
N GLU A 70 6.41 11.44 40.28
CA GLU A 70 6.69 10.18 39.61
C GLU A 70 5.92 10.11 38.29
N LEU A 71 6.61 9.78 37.21
CA LEU A 71 6.05 9.52 35.89
C LEU A 71 5.96 8.00 35.72
N GLU A 72 4.75 7.46 35.71
CA GLU A 72 4.52 6.04 35.43
C GLU A 72 4.33 5.82 33.94
N GLU A 73 5.33 5.18 33.33
CA GLU A 73 5.35 4.89 31.92
C GLU A 73 4.67 3.57 31.56
N ARG A 74 4.32 3.45 30.28
CA ARG A 74 3.93 2.21 29.64
C ARG A 74 5.01 1.15 29.85
N TYR A 75 4.57 -0.09 30.06
CA TYR A 75 5.42 -1.24 30.40
C TYR A 75 6.12 -1.15 31.77
N GLY A 76 5.70 -0.21 32.63
CA GLY A 76 6.05 -0.20 34.06
C GLY A 76 7.35 0.50 34.41
N ALA A 77 8.01 1.16 33.46
CA ALA A 77 9.12 2.06 33.76
C ALA A 77 8.65 3.27 34.57
N LYS A 78 9.56 3.84 35.35
CA LYS A 78 9.27 4.97 36.23
C LYS A 78 10.43 5.96 36.20
N GLU A 79 10.10 7.22 36.09
CA GLU A 79 11.03 8.33 36.22
C GLU A 79 10.50 9.34 37.24
N GLU A 80 11.36 10.19 37.77
CA GLU A 80 10.94 11.22 38.73
C GLU A 80 11.58 12.57 38.42
N ILE A 81 10.83 13.64 38.66
CA ILE A 81 11.36 15.00 38.72
C ILE A 81 11.16 15.51 40.15
N LYS A 82 12.24 15.92 40.81
CA LYS A 82 12.19 16.43 42.18
C LYS A 82 11.94 17.94 42.16
N GLY A 83 11.22 18.44 43.15
CA GLY A 83 11.03 19.88 43.36
C GLY A 83 12.37 20.62 43.48
N ALA A 84 13.37 19.98 44.09
CA ALA A 84 14.73 20.53 44.20
C ALA A 84 15.41 20.75 42.83
N ASP A 85 15.19 19.85 41.86
CA ASP A 85 15.82 19.93 40.53
C ASP A 85 15.31 21.13 39.72
N ILE A 86 14.11 21.62 40.05
CA ILE A 86 13.42 22.72 39.37
C ILE A 86 13.39 24.00 40.20
N ASN A 87 14.11 24.05 41.34
CA ASN A 87 14.05 25.15 42.30
C ASN A 87 12.62 25.53 42.67
N LEU A 88 11.78 24.52 42.96
CA LEU A 88 10.42 24.72 43.41
C LEU A 88 10.42 25.53 44.72
N ARG A 89 9.68 26.63 44.74
CA ARG A 89 9.58 27.55 45.86
C ARG A 89 8.12 27.91 46.08
N TYR A 90 7.77 28.03 47.34
CA TYR A 90 6.45 28.49 47.74
C TYR A 90 6.54 29.91 48.29
N ASP A 91 5.76 30.81 47.72
CA ASP A 91 5.49 32.12 48.31
C ASP A 91 4.07 32.12 48.85
N LEU A 92 3.94 31.66 50.10
CA LEU A 92 2.67 31.58 50.80
C LEU A 92 2.21 32.95 51.31
N GLY A 93 3.12 33.94 51.38
CA GLY A 93 2.88 35.31 51.84
C GLY A 93 2.00 35.35 53.10
N ASP A 94 1.02 36.24 53.12
CA ASP A 94 -0.01 36.29 54.17
C ASP A 94 -1.24 35.42 53.84
N LYS A 95 -1.24 34.64 52.75
CA LYS A 95 -2.44 33.93 52.26
C LYS A 95 -2.92 32.86 53.24
N ILE A 96 -2.02 32.18 53.94
CA ILE A 96 -2.42 31.22 55.00
C ILE A 96 -3.10 31.96 56.16
N LYS A 97 -2.61 33.15 56.52
CA LYS A 97 -3.24 34.00 57.54
C LYS A 97 -4.61 34.51 57.07
N GLU A 98 -4.76 34.86 55.80
CA GLU A 98 -6.05 35.23 55.20
C GLU A 98 -7.05 34.07 55.19
N LEU A 99 -6.61 32.85 54.89
CA LEU A 99 -7.46 31.66 54.97
C LEU A 99 -7.90 31.40 56.41
N LYS A 100 -6.99 31.58 57.37
CA LYS A 100 -7.28 31.43 58.79
C LYS A 100 -8.26 32.49 59.30
N SER A 101 -8.11 33.75 58.87
CA SER A 101 -8.95 34.87 59.32
C SER A 101 -10.41 34.76 58.85
N LYS A 102 -10.67 34.01 57.77
CA LYS A 102 -12.02 33.68 57.30
C LYS A 102 -12.74 32.66 58.20
N GLN A 103 -12.04 31.94 59.08
CA GLN A 103 -12.64 30.99 60.01
C GLN A 103 -13.17 31.69 61.26
N ILE A 104 -14.46 31.52 61.55
CA ILE A 104 -15.10 32.03 62.78
C ILE A 104 -14.81 31.06 63.94
N PRO A 105 -14.09 31.46 65.01
CA PRO A 105 -13.61 30.51 66.03
C PRO A 105 -14.71 29.67 66.68
N PHE A 106 -15.90 30.23 66.89
CA PHE A 106 -17.07 29.54 67.45
C PHE A 106 -17.76 28.56 66.49
N ALA A 107 -17.47 28.61 65.19
CA ALA A 107 -18.10 27.73 64.21
C ALA A 107 -17.37 26.38 64.03
N TRP A 108 -16.36 26.09 64.86
CA TRP A 108 -15.52 24.89 64.74
C TRP A 108 -16.31 23.58 64.73
N ILE A 109 -17.44 23.50 65.45
CA ILE A 109 -18.26 22.28 65.52
C ILE A 109 -18.89 21.92 64.17
N LEU A 110 -19.01 22.88 63.24
CA LEU A 110 -19.50 22.65 61.88
C LEU A 110 -18.48 21.89 61.01
N SER A 111 -17.22 21.80 61.43
CA SER A 111 -16.20 21.02 60.71
C SER A 111 -16.49 19.51 60.70
N PHE A 112 -17.26 18.99 61.66
CA PHE A 112 -17.69 17.59 61.68
C PHE A 112 -18.79 17.28 60.65
N LEU A 113 -19.35 18.30 59.98
CA LEU A 113 -20.35 18.14 58.92
C LEU A 113 -19.73 18.15 57.51
N GLY A 114 -18.42 18.36 57.38
CA GLY A 114 -17.72 18.29 56.10
C GLY A 114 -16.31 18.87 56.13
N GLU A 115 -15.42 18.30 55.32
CA GLU A 115 -14.02 18.74 55.17
C GLU A 115 -13.91 20.14 54.55
N LYS A 116 -12.86 20.87 54.92
CA LYS A 116 -12.55 22.19 54.37
C LYS A 116 -11.26 22.12 53.57
N ASN A 117 -11.41 21.95 52.26
CA ASN A 117 -10.29 21.88 51.33
C ASN A 117 -10.05 23.25 50.70
N TYR A 118 -8.85 23.80 50.90
CA TYR A 118 -8.39 25.05 50.32
C TYR A 118 -7.26 24.79 49.32
N THR A 119 -7.24 25.53 48.23
CA THR A 119 -6.16 25.48 47.23
C THR A 119 -5.57 26.86 47.07
N ILE A 120 -4.24 26.96 47.16
CA ILE A 120 -3.48 28.18 46.89
C ILE A 120 -2.60 27.89 45.67
N THR A 121 -3.06 28.33 44.48
CA THR A 121 -2.38 28.08 43.19
C THR A 121 -1.33 29.14 42.87
N ASP A 122 -1.55 30.39 43.26
CA ASP A 122 -0.70 31.54 42.86
C ASP A 122 0.49 31.76 43.81
N SER A 123 0.91 30.69 44.48
CA SER A 123 1.96 30.70 45.52
C SER A 123 3.06 29.69 45.21
N VAL A 124 3.01 29.04 44.04
CA VAL A 124 4.02 28.10 43.60
C VAL A 124 4.82 28.78 42.50
N SER A 125 6.13 28.88 42.71
CA SER A 125 7.08 29.34 41.71
C SER A 125 8.13 28.26 41.49
N TYR A 126 8.58 28.10 40.26
CA TYR A 126 9.66 27.18 39.90
C TYR A 126 10.48 27.81 38.78
N ASN A 127 11.66 27.28 38.54
CA ASN A 127 12.48 27.70 37.43
C ASN A 127 12.05 26.94 36.17
N GLU A 128 11.41 27.63 35.23
CA GLU A 128 10.91 27.05 33.98
C GLU A 128 12.02 26.43 33.13
N ASP A 129 13.21 27.04 33.08
CA ASP A 129 14.35 26.52 32.32
C ASP A 129 14.86 25.20 32.92
N LEU A 130 14.90 25.10 34.25
CA LEU A 130 15.28 23.88 34.95
C LEU A 130 14.24 22.77 34.81
N LEU A 131 12.94 23.11 34.85
CA LEU A 131 11.87 22.16 34.56
C LEU A 131 11.99 21.62 33.13
N LYS A 132 12.15 22.50 32.15
CA LYS A 132 12.33 22.13 30.74
C LYS A 132 13.58 21.29 30.52
N LYS A 133 14.69 21.63 31.20
CA LYS A 133 15.93 20.83 31.17
C LYS A 133 15.72 19.44 31.76
N SER A 134 15.07 19.35 32.92
CA SER A 134 14.77 18.07 33.59
C SER A 134 13.87 17.21 32.72
N PHE A 135 12.81 17.79 32.16
CA PHE A 135 11.90 17.12 31.23
C PHE A 135 12.62 16.58 29.99
N ASN A 136 13.49 17.38 29.35
CA ASN A 136 14.22 16.94 28.17
C ASN A 136 15.27 15.85 28.46
N ASN A 137 15.69 15.71 29.71
CA ASN A 137 16.62 14.67 30.15
C ASN A 137 15.92 13.36 30.52
N LEU A 138 14.58 13.33 30.54
CA LEU A 138 13.84 12.10 30.80
C LEU A 138 14.14 11.04 29.74
N SER A 139 14.34 9.80 30.17
CA SER A 139 14.67 8.68 29.30
C SER A 139 13.53 8.37 28.32
N CYS A 140 12.28 8.57 28.72
CA CYS A 140 11.12 8.44 27.87
C CYS A 140 11.00 9.55 26.78
N ILE A 141 11.83 10.60 26.86
CA ILE A 141 11.85 11.74 25.91
C ILE A 141 13.05 11.67 24.96
N THR A 142 14.22 11.25 25.43
CA THR A 142 15.48 11.25 24.65
C THR A 142 16.25 9.92 24.68
N GLY A 143 15.78 8.92 25.43
CA GLY A 143 16.44 7.63 25.57
C GLY A 143 16.44 6.82 24.27
N SER A 144 17.48 5.99 24.12
CA SER A 144 17.60 5.04 23.00
C SER A 144 16.58 3.90 23.04
N SER A 145 15.86 3.75 24.16
CA SER A 145 14.76 2.80 24.36
C SER A 145 13.41 3.29 23.83
N VAL A 146 13.33 4.49 23.25
CA VAL A 146 12.09 5.01 22.66
C VAL A 146 11.81 4.30 21.33
N VAL A 147 10.71 3.56 21.30
CA VAL A 147 10.17 2.82 20.15
C VAL A 147 8.92 3.54 19.65
N ALA A 148 8.93 3.93 18.38
CA ALA A 148 7.77 4.53 17.72
C ALA A 148 6.64 3.51 17.55
N PRO A 149 5.36 3.93 17.61
CA PRO A 149 4.26 3.06 17.27
C PRO A 149 4.35 2.63 15.79
N LYS A 150 3.87 1.42 15.51
CA LYS A 150 3.79 0.86 14.16
C LYS A 150 2.43 0.22 13.98
N ASN A 151 1.76 0.56 12.87
CA ASN A 151 0.51 -0.10 12.51
C ASN A 151 0.71 -1.59 12.28
N SER A 152 -0.38 -2.34 12.28
CA SER A 152 -0.38 -3.76 11.90
C SER A 152 0.17 -3.96 10.47
N GLU A 153 0.77 -5.10 10.15
CA GLU A 153 1.27 -5.34 8.78
C GLU A 153 0.63 -6.56 8.16
N LEU A 154 0.48 -6.53 6.83
CA LEU A 154 -0.02 -7.63 6.03
C LEU A 154 1.15 -8.28 5.29
N GLU A 155 1.38 -9.56 5.53
CA GLU A 155 2.50 -10.33 4.96
C GLU A 155 1.95 -11.52 4.17
N TYR A 156 2.41 -11.72 2.94
CA TYR A 156 2.06 -12.89 2.15
C TYR A 156 2.88 -14.11 2.58
N LYS A 157 2.22 -15.23 2.83
CA LYS A 157 2.80 -16.55 3.05
C LYS A 157 2.17 -17.55 2.09
N ASP A 158 2.76 -18.74 1.98
CA ASP A 158 2.55 -19.77 0.95
C ASP A 158 1.09 -19.96 0.44
N ASP A 159 0.07 -19.68 1.26
CA ASP A 159 -1.35 -19.84 0.95
C ASP A 159 -2.24 -18.59 1.17
N GLY A 160 -1.68 -17.43 1.54
CA GLY A 160 -2.45 -16.20 1.76
C GLY A 160 -1.77 -15.14 2.62
N TYR A 161 -2.47 -14.03 2.86
CA TYR A 161 -1.95 -12.95 3.71
C TYR A 161 -2.22 -13.21 5.19
N ILE A 162 -1.24 -12.93 6.05
CA ILE A 162 -1.39 -12.95 7.51
C ILE A 162 -1.32 -11.53 8.09
N ILE A 163 -1.93 -11.34 9.26
CA ILE A 163 -1.89 -10.08 10.01
C ILE A 163 -0.81 -10.15 11.08
N ASN A 164 0.24 -9.35 10.93
CA ASN A 164 1.24 -9.10 11.94
C ASN A 164 0.74 -8.00 12.88
N LYS A 165 0.74 -8.26 14.20
CA LYS A 165 0.21 -7.32 15.19
C LYS A 165 0.97 -6.00 15.18
N GLU A 166 0.22 -4.94 15.43
CA GLU A 166 0.71 -3.60 15.69
C GLU A 166 1.73 -3.56 16.84
N ILE A 167 2.57 -2.52 16.82
CA ILE A 167 3.48 -2.18 17.92
C ILE A 167 2.97 -0.88 18.52
N TYR A 168 2.55 -0.89 19.78
CA TYR A 168 2.12 0.32 20.47
C TYR A 168 3.26 1.30 20.74
N GLY A 169 4.49 0.79 20.84
CA GLY A 169 5.66 1.60 21.19
C GLY A 169 5.51 2.27 22.56
N ASN A 170 6.39 3.22 22.84
CA ASN A 170 6.39 4.07 24.05
C ASN A 170 6.75 5.52 23.72
N LYS A 171 6.67 5.93 22.44
CA LYS A 171 6.95 7.31 22.02
C LYS A 171 5.89 8.26 22.58
N ILE A 172 6.33 9.31 23.26
CA ILE A 172 5.47 10.28 23.94
C ILE A 172 5.25 11.53 23.07
N ASN A 173 4.02 12.03 23.07
CA ASN A 173 3.69 13.39 22.69
C ASN A 173 4.23 14.35 23.76
N LYS A 174 5.35 15.00 23.43
CA LYS A 174 6.12 15.83 24.38
C LYS A 174 5.30 17.01 24.91
N ASP A 175 4.53 17.65 24.05
CA ASP A 175 3.74 18.83 24.43
C ASP A 175 2.64 18.43 25.42
N ALA A 176 1.92 17.33 25.12
CA ALA A 176 0.89 16.81 26.01
C ALA A 176 1.46 16.44 27.39
N LEU A 177 2.58 15.71 27.45
CA LEU A 177 3.18 15.36 28.74
C LEU A 177 3.69 16.60 29.49
N TYR A 178 4.32 17.55 28.79
CA TYR A 178 4.86 18.75 29.43
C TYR A 178 3.75 19.62 30.05
N GLU A 179 2.61 19.76 29.38
CA GLU A 179 1.44 20.44 29.94
C GLU A 179 0.91 19.76 31.21
N HIS A 180 0.83 18.43 31.20
CA HIS A 180 0.43 17.65 32.38
C HIS A 180 1.47 17.75 33.52
N LEU A 181 2.75 17.77 33.19
CA LEU A 181 3.84 17.94 34.16
C LEU A 181 3.76 19.30 34.86
N ILE A 182 3.53 20.39 34.13
CA ILE A 182 3.34 21.71 34.73
C ILE A 182 2.15 21.72 35.68
N LYS A 183 1.01 21.14 35.27
CA LYS A 183 -0.19 21.04 36.13
C LYS A 183 0.11 20.25 37.40
N ALA A 184 0.87 19.15 37.29
CA ALA A 184 1.25 18.35 38.45
C ALA A 184 2.14 19.13 39.42
N VAL A 185 3.17 19.82 38.90
CA VAL A 185 4.08 20.67 39.69
C VAL A 185 3.32 21.78 40.43
N VAL A 186 2.42 22.48 39.75
CA VAL A 186 1.65 23.59 40.35
C VAL A 186 0.62 23.09 41.37
N SER A 187 -0.01 21.94 41.12
CA SER A 187 -1.04 21.39 42.01
C SER A 187 -0.48 20.51 43.14
N GLY A 188 0.82 20.20 43.14
CA GLY A 188 1.44 19.28 44.09
C GLY A 188 1.07 17.81 43.87
N GLU A 189 0.64 17.44 42.66
CA GLU A 189 0.38 16.04 42.31
C GLU A 189 1.71 15.27 42.26
N LYS A 190 1.75 14.13 42.95
CA LYS A 190 2.98 13.34 43.13
C LYS A 190 3.19 12.26 42.09
N LYS A 191 2.20 12.04 41.22
CA LYS A 191 2.21 10.91 40.28
C LYS A 191 1.41 11.23 39.04
N ILE A 192 2.00 11.02 37.87
CA ILE A 192 1.34 11.10 36.57
C ILE A 192 1.41 9.73 35.94
N ASN A 193 0.26 9.13 35.64
CA ASN A 193 0.20 7.90 34.85
C ASN A 193 0.06 8.26 33.37
N LEU A 194 1.11 8.02 32.60
CA LEU A 194 1.23 8.48 31.21
C LEU A 194 0.19 7.83 30.29
N GLU A 195 -0.19 6.57 30.58
CA GLU A 195 -1.25 5.87 29.84
C GLU A 195 -2.61 6.52 30.09
N SER A 196 -2.93 6.81 31.36
CA SER A 196 -4.21 7.43 31.76
C SER A 196 -4.42 8.83 31.17
N ILE A 197 -3.34 9.58 30.95
CA ILE A 197 -3.41 10.92 30.32
C ILE A 197 -3.28 10.89 28.79
N ASN A 198 -3.22 9.69 28.18
CA ASN A 198 -3.14 9.50 26.74
C ASN A 198 -1.99 10.30 26.08
N CYS A 199 -0.80 10.31 26.70
CA CYS A 199 0.34 11.06 26.17
C CYS A 199 1.20 10.25 25.19
N TYR A 200 0.81 9.03 24.83
CA TYR A 200 1.55 8.20 23.87
C TYR A 200 1.05 8.43 22.44
N GLU A 201 1.99 8.45 21.48
CA GLU A 201 1.67 8.20 20.09
C GLU A 201 1.29 6.71 19.96
N ASN A 202 0.10 6.43 19.45
CA ASN A 202 -0.42 5.07 19.27
C ASN A 202 -0.54 4.72 17.78
N PRO A 203 -0.48 3.42 17.41
CA PRO A 203 -0.76 3.00 16.05
C PRO A 203 -2.16 3.44 15.64
N LYS A 204 -2.26 3.98 14.43
CA LYS A 204 -3.54 4.41 13.84
C LYS A 204 -4.42 3.20 13.52
N TYR A 205 -3.80 2.12 13.05
CA TYR A 205 -4.48 0.89 12.64
C TYR A 205 -3.87 -0.31 13.36
N ILE A 206 -4.74 -1.09 14.00
CA ILE A 206 -4.40 -2.28 14.76
C ILE A 206 -4.96 -3.53 14.06
N SER A 207 -4.53 -4.71 14.47
CA SER A 207 -4.89 -6.00 13.87
C SER A 207 -6.41 -6.27 13.78
N THR A 208 -7.22 -5.59 14.60
CA THR A 208 -8.68 -5.67 14.59
C THR A 208 -9.37 -4.46 13.95
N SER A 209 -8.61 -3.48 13.42
CA SER A 209 -9.15 -2.34 12.68
C SER A 209 -9.84 -2.84 11.40
N LYS A 210 -10.98 -2.23 11.06
CA LYS A 210 -11.77 -2.62 9.88
C LYS A 210 -10.93 -2.54 8.60
N GLU A 211 -10.11 -1.51 8.49
CA GLU A 211 -9.23 -1.23 7.36
C GLU A 211 -8.22 -2.35 7.13
N VAL A 212 -7.63 -2.87 8.21
CA VAL A 212 -6.68 -4.01 8.16
C VAL A 212 -7.38 -5.28 7.69
N LEU A 213 -8.56 -5.57 8.23
CA LEU A 213 -9.35 -6.75 7.89
C LEU A 213 -9.87 -6.70 6.45
N ASP A 214 -10.36 -5.54 6.00
CA ASP A 214 -10.82 -5.32 4.63
C ASP A 214 -9.68 -5.48 3.64
N ALA A 215 -8.52 -4.86 3.92
CA ALA A 215 -7.34 -4.96 3.06
C ALA A 215 -6.86 -6.40 2.95
N LYS A 216 -6.80 -7.15 4.06
CA LYS A 216 -6.48 -8.58 4.03
C LYS A 216 -7.43 -9.36 3.11
N ASN A 217 -8.74 -9.14 3.24
CA ASN A 217 -9.74 -9.82 2.42
C ASN A 217 -9.57 -9.51 0.91
N ILE A 218 -9.25 -8.27 0.56
CA ILE A 218 -8.98 -7.87 -0.84
C ILE A 218 -7.69 -8.54 -1.34
N LEU A 219 -6.62 -8.49 -0.55
CA LEU A 219 -5.34 -9.11 -0.90
C LEU A 219 -5.46 -10.63 -1.10
N ASP A 220 -6.17 -11.32 -0.20
CA ASP A 220 -6.44 -12.75 -0.33
C ASP A 220 -7.28 -13.07 -1.58
N LYS A 221 -8.30 -12.25 -1.86
CA LYS A 221 -9.12 -12.40 -3.08
C LYS A 221 -8.26 -12.27 -4.34
N TYR A 222 -7.36 -11.29 -4.37
CA TYR A 222 -6.51 -11.09 -5.54
C TYR A 222 -5.49 -12.23 -5.66
N ALA A 223 -4.84 -12.62 -4.56
CA ALA A 223 -3.85 -13.69 -4.53
C ALA A 223 -4.45 -15.10 -4.75
N SER A 224 -5.75 -15.29 -4.56
CA SER A 224 -6.42 -16.56 -4.87
C SER A 224 -6.71 -16.75 -6.36
N SER A 225 -6.56 -15.70 -7.17
CA SER A 225 -6.75 -15.78 -8.61
C SER A 225 -5.75 -16.74 -9.25
N LYS A 226 -6.20 -17.45 -10.27
CA LYS A 226 -5.36 -18.34 -11.08
C LYS A 226 -5.75 -18.23 -12.55
N ILE A 227 -4.87 -17.64 -13.35
CA ILE A 227 -5.08 -17.50 -14.79
C ILE A 227 -4.08 -18.41 -15.50
N THR A 228 -4.59 -19.37 -16.26
CA THR A 228 -3.76 -20.26 -17.09
C THR A 228 -3.89 -19.84 -18.55
N TYR A 229 -2.80 -19.33 -19.12
CA TYR A 229 -2.73 -18.99 -20.53
C TYR A 229 -2.28 -20.20 -21.36
N SER A 230 -3.08 -20.55 -22.36
CA SER A 230 -2.73 -21.59 -23.33
C SER A 230 -2.09 -20.98 -24.58
N PHE A 231 -1.03 -21.62 -25.06
CA PHE A 231 -0.27 -21.29 -26.27
C PHE A 231 -0.13 -22.53 -27.17
N GLY A 232 -1.22 -23.27 -27.37
CA GLY A 232 -1.18 -24.59 -28.00
C GLY A 232 -0.89 -25.67 -26.97
N GLU A 233 0.25 -26.35 -27.09
CA GLU A 233 0.67 -27.36 -26.12
C GLU A 233 1.35 -26.76 -24.87
N ASP A 234 1.86 -25.53 -24.99
CA ASP A 234 2.50 -24.80 -23.90
C ASP A 234 1.48 -24.04 -23.06
N ASN A 235 1.75 -23.91 -21.76
CA ASN A 235 0.91 -23.15 -20.82
C ASN A 235 1.75 -22.26 -19.90
N GLU A 236 1.22 -21.09 -19.57
CA GLU A 236 1.76 -20.18 -18.56
C GLU A 236 0.75 -19.99 -17.44
N VAL A 237 1.14 -20.24 -16.19
CA VAL A 237 0.25 -20.11 -15.02
C VAL A 237 0.62 -18.85 -14.24
N ILE A 238 -0.37 -17.99 -14.03
CA ILE A 238 -0.28 -16.81 -13.16
C ILE A 238 -1.14 -17.08 -11.92
N ASP A 239 -0.49 -17.24 -10.77
CA ASP A 239 -1.14 -17.52 -9.50
C ASP A 239 -0.67 -16.58 -8.38
N GLY A 240 -1.13 -16.82 -7.14
CA GLY A 240 -0.78 -16.03 -5.97
C GLY A 240 0.71 -15.80 -5.75
N SER A 241 1.57 -16.77 -6.12
CA SER A 241 3.03 -16.65 -5.98
C SER A 241 3.63 -15.56 -6.88
N ILE A 242 2.94 -15.22 -7.98
CA ILE A 242 3.31 -14.13 -8.87
C ILE A 242 2.51 -12.87 -8.50
N ILE A 243 1.20 -13.00 -8.32
CA ILE A 243 0.27 -11.88 -8.10
C ILE A 243 0.64 -11.08 -6.84
N HIS A 244 1.05 -11.72 -5.74
CA HIS A 244 1.38 -11.02 -4.50
C HIS A 244 2.48 -9.96 -4.68
N ASN A 245 3.37 -10.15 -5.67
CA ASN A 245 4.45 -9.22 -5.99
C ASN A 245 3.96 -7.96 -6.73
N TRP A 246 2.73 -7.98 -7.23
CA TRP A 246 2.07 -6.86 -7.90
C TRP A 246 1.21 -6.05 -6.93
N LEU A 247 0.84 -6.59 -5.77
CA LEU A 247 -0.05 -5.92 -4.84
C LEU A 247 0.68 -4.88 -3.98
N LYS A 248 0.03 -3.75 -3.74
CA LYS A 248 0.50 -2.67 -2.87
C LYS A 248 -0.57 -2.34 -1.83
N VAL A 249 -0.11 -2.02 -0.64
CA VAL A 249 -0.92 -1.52 0.48
C VAL A 249 -0.30 -0.18 0.91
N ASP A 250 -1.09 0.88 0.91
CA ASP A 250 -0.60 2.19 1.38
C ASP A 250 -0.73 2.34 2.90
N GLN A 251 -0.42 3.54 3.42
CA GLN A 251 -0.45 3.83 4.86
C GLN A 251 -1.86 3.80 5.47
N ASP A 252 -2.90 3.90 4.64
CA ASP A 252 -4.32 3.88 5.01
C ASP A 252 -4.98 2.54 4.64
N TYR A 253 -4.19 1.51 4.31
CA TYR A 253 -4.62 0.17 3.92
C TYR A 253 -5.44 0.12 2.62
N PHE A 254 -5.27 1.12 1.75
CA PHE A 254 -5.81 1.01 0.40
C PHE A 254 -4.99 0.01 -0.42
N VAL A 255 -5.68 -1.01 -0.95
CA VAL A 255 -5.08 -2.05 -1.78
C VAL A 255 -5.15 -1.65 -3.24
N SER A 256 -4.02 -1.75 -3.94
CA SER A 256 -3.92 -1.49 -5.39
C SER A 256 -3.00 -2.49 -6.08
N ILE A 257 -3.15 -2.63 -7.40
CA ILE A 257 -2.28 -3.43 -8.24
C ILE A 257 -1.27 -2.50 -8.91
N ASP A 258 0.02 -2.85 -8.85
CA ASP A 258 1.09 -2.22 -9.61
C ASP A 258 0.98 -2.58 -11.08
N GLU A 259 0.14 -1.85 -11.82
CA GLU A 259 -0.15 -2.13 -13.22
C GLU A 259 1.14 -2.28 -14.04
N LYS A 260 2.16 -1.45 -13.79
CA LYS A 260 3.43 -1.52 -14.51
C LYS A 260 4.04 -2.93 -14.44
N LYS A 261 4.01 -3.60 -13.28
CA LYS A 261 4.53 -4.96 -13.14
C LYS A 261 3.70 -5.97 -13.94
N VAL A 262 2.39 -5.77 -14.05
CA VAL A 262 1.50 -6.61 -14.87
C VAL A 262 1.83 -6.43 -16.36
N TYR A 263 1.99 -5.19 -16.83
CA TYR A 263 2.39 -4.90 -18.22
C TYR A 263 3.79 -5.46 -18.53
N ASP A 264 4.77 -5.25 -17.65
CA ASP A 264 6.12 -5.80 -17.80
C ASP A 264 6.09 -7.34 -17.89
N TYR A 265 5.22 -8.00 -17.11
CA TYR A 265 5.03 -9.44 -17.15
C TYR A 265 4.36 -9.90 -18.46
N MET A 266 3.33 -9.19 -18.92
CA MET A 266 2.67 -9.48 -20.19
C MET A 266 3.61 -9.27 -21.39
N ASP A 267 4.50 -8.27 -21.33
CA ASP A 267 5.55 -8.08 -22.32
C ASP A 267 6.52 -9.27 -22.33
N LYS A 268 6.89 -9.81 -21.16
CA LYS A 268 7.71 -11.03 -21.06
C LYS A 268 7.00 -12.23 -21.71
N ILE A 269 5.73 -12.47 -21.39
CA ILE A 269 4.92 -13.52 -22.03
C ILE A 269 4.92 -13.33 -23.56
N SER A 270 4.67 -12.11 -24.05
CA SER A 270 4.61 -11.85 -25.48
C SER A 270 5.95 -12.06 -26.18
N ASN A 271 7.08 -11.71 -25.56
CA ASN A 271 8.40 -11.96 -26.14
C ASN A 271 8.66 -13.48 -26.27
N THR A 272 8.23 -14.26 -25.28
CA THR A 272 8.35 -15.72 -25.30
C THR A 272 7.46 -16.34 -26.37
N HIS A 273 6.20 -15.90 -26.48
CA HIS A 273 5.16 -16.63 -27.23
C HIS A 273 4.77 -16.01 -28.57
N ASN A 274 5.07 -14.73 -28.82
CA ASN A 274 4.88 -14.15 -30.16
C ASN A 274 5.77 -14.86 -31.17
N THR A 275 5.23 -15.19 -32.34
CA THR A 275 5.97 -15.90 -33.39
C THR A 275 6.24 -15.03 -34.61
N SER A 276 5.64 -13.84 -34.70
CA SER A 276 5.95 -12.87 -35.76
C SER A 276 7.44 -12.55 -35.81
N GLY A 277 8.04 -12.71 -37.00
CA GLY A 277 9.46 -12.47 -37.24
C GLY A 277 10.42 -13.54 -36.71
N LYS A 278 9.94 -14.57 -35.99
CA LYS A 278 10.80 -15.67 -35.48
C LYS A 278 11.26 -16.60 -36.60
N THR A 279 12.40 -17.24 -36.36
CA THR A 279 12.92 -18.29 -37.23
C THR A 279 12.11 -19.57 -37.07
N ARG A 280 11.77 -20.22 -38.18
CA ARG A 280 11.03 -21.49 -38.23
C ARG A 280 11.81 -22.54 -39.00
N ASP A 281 11.68 -23.78 -38.57
CA ASP A 281 12.05 -24.93 -39.39
C ASP A 281 10.87 -25.27 -40.31
N PHE A 282 11.07 -25.11 -41.61
CA PHE A 282 10.06 -25.29 -42.64
C PHE A 282 10.40 -26.51 -43.50
N LYS A 283 9.45 -27.46 -43.61
CA LYS A 283 9.56 -28.62 -44.48
C LYS A 283 9.14 -28.24 -45.90
N THR A 284 10.10 -28.26 -46.82
CA THR A 284 9.91 -27.83 -48.20
C THR A 284 9.20 -28.88 -49.04
N SER A 285 8.65 -28.45 -50.18
CA SER A 285 8.11 -29.35 -51.21
C SER A 285 9.16 -30.32 -51.77
N LEU A 286 10.46 -30.02 -51.61
CA LEU A 286 11.57 -30.89 -52.03
C LEU A 286 11.93 -31.96 -50.97
N GLY A 287 11.20 -32.01 -49.85
CA GLY A 287 11.43 -32.97 -48.78
C GLY A 287 12.59 -32.62 -47.83
N THR A 288 13.18 -31.43 -47.99
CA THR A 288 14.24 -30.92 -47.10
C THR A 288 13.67 -30.00 -46.02
N ILE A 289 14.43 -29.75 -44.95
CA ILE A 289 14.09 -28.75 -43.93
C ILE A 289 14.98 -27.53 -44.16
N THR A 290 14.36 -26.35 -44.19
CA THR A 290 15.04 -25.06 -44.30
C THR A 290 14.67 -24.14 -43.14
N LYS A 291 15.61 -23.30 -42.71
CA LYS A 291 15.39 -22.29 -41.68
C LYS A 291 14.97 -20.98 -42.32
N VAL A 292 13.74 -20.54 -42.06
CA VAL A 292 13.20 -19.28 -42.59
C VAL A 292 13.03 -18.31 -41.44
N SER A 293 13.66 -17.13 -41.55
CA SER A 293 13.66 -16.11 -40.49
C SER A 293 13.10 -14.78 -40.99
N GLY A 294 12.47 -14.03 -40.09
CA GLY A 294 11.88 -12.73 -40.40
C GLY A 294 10.49 -12.82 -41.01
N GLY A 295 10.07 -11.70 -41.61
CA GLY A 295 8.70 -11.51 -42.09
C GLY A 295 7.73 -11.08 -40.98
N ASN A 296 6.46 -10.90 -41.36
CA ASN A 296 5.40 -10.36 -40.51
C ASN A 296 4.32 -11.38 -40.15
N TYR A 297 4.51 -12.66 -40.47
CA TYR A 297 3.55 -13.72 -40.14
C TYR A 297 3.79 -14.34 -38.76
N GLY A 298 2.71 -14.62 -38.04
CA GLY A 298 2.72 -15.34 -36.76
C GLY A 298 1.79 -14.72 -35.72
N TRP A 299 1.74 -15.33 -34.54
CA TRP A 299 1.02 -14.85 -33.36
C TRP A 299 1.65 -13.57 -32.83
N VAL A 300 0.80 -12.58 -32.51
CA VAL A 300 1.17 -11.34 -31.83
C VAL A 300 0.13 -11.03 -30.77
N ILE A 301 0.50 -11.16 -29.50
CA ILE A 301 -0.35 -10.83 -28.34
C ILE A 301 -0.62 -9.32 -28.31
N ASP A 302 -1.86 -8.93 -28.02
CA ASP A 302 -2.20 -7.56 -27.63
C ASP A 302 -1.85 -7.33 -26.17
N THR A 303 -0.57 -7.05 -25.90
CA THR A 303 -0.08 -6.89 -24.51
C THR A 303 -0.83 -5.82 -23.74
N SER A 304 -1.24 -4.74 -24.40
CA SER A 304 -1.95 -3.64 -23.75
C SER A 304 -3.38 -4.03 -23.38
N GLN A 305 -4.09 -4.71 -24.28
CA GLN A 305 -5.46 -5.13 -24.01
C GLN A 305 -5.48 -6.30 -23.02
N GLU A 306 -4.56 -7.26 -23.17
CA GLU A 306 -4.51 -8.44 -22.30
C GLU A 306 -4.10 -8.08 -20.87
N ALA A 307 -3.13 -7.18 -20.66
CA ALA A 307 -2.76 -6.74 -19.31
C ALA A 307 -3.93 -6.08 -18.58
N LYS A 308 -4.77 -5.30 -19.30
CA LYS A 308 -5.99 -4.70 -18.72
C LYS A 308 -7.02 -5.75 -18.34
N GLU A 309 -7.17 -6.80 -19.13
CA GLU A 309 -8.11 -7.88 -18.82
C GLU A 309 -7.61 -8.72 -17.64
N LEU A 310 -6.31 -9.04 -17.61
CA LEU A 310 -5.67 -9.73 -16.49
C LEU A 310 -5.85 -8.98 -15.16
N ILE A 311 -5.73 -7.65 -15.14
CA ILE A 311 -6.01 -6.85 -13.94
C ILE A 311 -7.45 -7.06 -13.47
N LYS A 312 -8.44 -7.03 -14.37
CA LYS A 312 -9.85 -7.24 -14.00
C LYS A 312 -10.11 -8.66 -13.51
N ASP A 313 -9.46 -9.65 -14.12
CA ASP A 313 -9.60 -11.05 -13.73
C ASP A 313 -9.03 -11.27 -12.31
N ILE A 314 -7.91 -10.63 -11.98
CA ILE A 314 -7.33 -10.62 -10.62
C ILE A 314 -8.25 -9.91 -9.64
N GLU A 315 -8.79 -8.74 -10.00
CA GLU A 315 -9.70 -7.99 -9.13
C GLU A 315 -10.98 -8.75 -8.79
N LYS A 316 -11.40 -9.65 -9.67
CA LYS A 316 -12.55 -10.54 -9.49
C LYS A 316 -12.22 -11.81 -8.70
N GLY A 317 -10.94 -12.20 -8.58
CA GLY A 317 -10.55 -13.46 -7.96
C GLY A 317 -10.79 -14.66 -8.88
N GLU A 318 -10.63 -14.49 -10.20
CA GLU A 318 -10.99 -15.51 -11.19
C GLU A 318 -10.03 -16.71 -11.18
N ASN A 319 -10.58 -17.89 -11.49
CA ASN A 319 -9.81 -19.10 -11.76
C ASN A 319 -10.20 -19.62 -13.15
N ILE A 320 -9.43 -19.24 -14.16
CA ILE A 320 -9.79 -19.41 -15.57
C ILE A 320 -8.61 -19.92 -16.40
N GLU A 321 -8.96 -20.57 -17.51
CA GLU A 321 -8.04 -20.98 -18.56
C GLU A 321 -8.48 -20.31 -19.87
N LYS A 322 -7.55 -19.65 -20.56
CA LYS A 322 -7.84 -18.85 -21.77
C LYS A 322 -6.63 -18.76 -22.69
N GLU A 323 -6.86 -18.47 -23.95
CA GLU A 323 -5.83 -17.85 -24.79
C GLU A 323 -5.74 -16.35 -24.49
N PRO A 324 -4.57 -15.72 -24.70
CA PRO A 324 -4.47 -14.27 -24.61
C PRO A 324 -5.17 -13.59 -25.79
N ILE A 325 -5.53 -12.33 -25.63
CA ILE A 325 -6.03 -11.51 -26.72
C ILE A 325 -4.89 -11.25 -27.71
N TYR A 326 -5.13 -11.54 -29.00
CA TYR A 326 -4.16 -11.37 -30.08
C TYR A 326 -4.47 -10.15 -30.97
N LYS A 327 -3.45 -9.38 -31.33
CA LYS A 327 -3.49 -8.41 -32.45
C LYS A 327 -3.43 -9.10 -33.80
N GLN A 328 -2.77 -10.25 -33.83
CA GLN A 328 -2.58 -11.07 -35.01
C GLN A 328 -2.55 -12.54 -34.61
N VAL A 329 -3.31 -13.35 -35.35
CA VAL A 329 -3.37 -14.80 -35.19
C VAL A 329 -2.62 -15.49 -36.33
N ALA A 330 -2.04 -16.66 -36.06
CA ALA A 330 -1.53 -17.56 -37.09
C ALA A 330 -2.61 -18.59 -37.47
N LEU A 331 -2.33 -19.45 -38.46
CA LEU A 331 -3.27 -20.48 -38.89
C LEU A 331 -3.19 -21.75 -38.05
N SER A 332 -2.11 -21.94 -37.30
CA SER A 332 -1.91 -23.11 -36.46
C SER A 332 -1.11 -22.79 -35.18
N HIS A 333 -1.32 -23.60 -34.15
CA HIS A 333 -0.46 -23.69 -32.96
C HIS A 333 0.63 -24.78 -33.10
N ASP A 334 0.72 -25.44 -34.25
CA ASP A 334 1.82 -26.39 -34.54
C ASP A 334 3.18 -25.69 -34.44
N SER A 335 4.26 -26.47 -34.33
CA SER A 335 5.63 -25.99 -34.06
C SER A 335 6.16 -24.90 -34.99
N ASN A 336 5.61 -24.74 -36.20
CA ASN A 336 6.01 -23.72 -37.15
C ASN A 336 4.90 -22.71 -37.50
N ASP A 337 3.73 -22.78 -36.84
CA ASP A 337 2.53 -21.94 -36.98
C ASP A 337 1.93 -21.69 -38.39
N ILE A 338 2.59 -22.16 -39.45
CA ILE A 338 2.19 -22.01 -40.86
C ILE A 338 1.00 -22.91 -41.20
N GLY A 339 0.94 -24.10 -40.59
CA GLY A 339 -0.09 -25.10 -40.87
C GLY A 339 0.06 -25.74 -42.27
N ASN A 340 -1.07 -26.13 -42.87
CA ASN A 340 -1.11 -26.89 -44.12
C ASN A 340 -1.67 -26.09 -45.32
N THR A 341 -1.91 -24.79 -45.15
CA THR A 341 -2.37 -23.89 -46.21
C THR A 341 -1.39 -22.73 -46.32
N TYR A 342 -0.54 -22.75 -47.35
CA TYR A 342 0.55 -21.79 -47.51
C TYR A 342 0.99 -21.68 -48.96
N VAL A 343 1.63 -20.56 -49.30
CA VAL A 343 2.45 -20.41 -50.50
C VAL A 343 3.90 -20.66 -50.13
N GLU A 344 4.58 -21.50 -50.90
CA GLU A 344 6.01 -21.74 -50.80
C GLU A 344 6.71 -21.13 -52.00
N ILE A 345 7.75 -20.32 -51.78
CA ILE A 345 8.53 -19.69 -52.84
C ILE A 345 10.00 -20.00 -52.59
N ASN A 346 10.53 -20.89 -53.42
CA ASN A 346 11.95 -21.20 -53.41
C ASN A 346 12.66 -20.29 -54.42
N MET A 347 13.39 -19.30 -53.90
CA MET A 347 14.07 -18.28 -54.70
C MET A 347 15.37 -18.81 -55.33
N ASN A 348 15.90 -19.95 -54.87
CA ASN A 348 17.09 -20.54 -55.48
C ASN A 348 16.77 -21.27 -56.79
N ILE A 349 15.65 -22.00 -56.83
CA ILE A 349 15.20 -22.70 -58.05
C ILE A 349 14.09 -21.95 -58.79
N GLN A 350 13.68 -20.79 -58.28
CA GLN A 350 12.71 -19.89 -58.91
C GLN A 350 11.36 -20.56 -59.15
N HIS A 351 10.82 -21.21 -58.12
CA HIS A 351 9.59 -21.98 -58.21
C HIS A 351 8.64 -21.67 -57.05
N LEU A 352 7.33 -21.66 -57.35
CA LEU A 352 6.27 -21.40 -56.40
C LEU A 352 5.34 -22.61 -56.30
N TRP A 353 4.95 -22.97 -55.08
CA TRP A 353 3.86 -23.91 -54.79
C TRP A 353 2.79 -23.21 -53.97
N TYR A 354 1.54 -23.61 -54.18
CA TYR A 354 0.45 -23.26 -53.28
C TYR A 354 -0.27 -24.51 -52.81
N TYR A 355 -0.27 -24.70 -51.50
CA TYR A 355 -1.00 -25.76 -50.82
C TYR A 355 -2.23 -25.18 -50.14
N LYS A 356 -3.35 -25.90 -50.24
CA LYS A 356 -4.57 -25.62 -49.50
C LYS A 356 -5.02 -26.90 -48.80
N ASN A 357 -5.10 -26.86 -47.48
CA ASN A 357 -5.43 -28.02 -46.63
C ASN A 357 -4.53 -29.23 -46.91
N GLY A 358 -3.23 -29.00 -47.13
CA GLY A 358 -2.23 -30.03 -47.42
C GLY A 358 -2.25 -30.57 -48.85
N ILE A 359 -3.14 -30.07 -49.71
CA ILE A 359 -3.26 -30.48 -51.11
C ILE A 359 -2.59 -29.44 -52.00
N LEU A 360 -1.71 -29.87 -52.91
CA LEU A 360 -1.12 -29.00 -53.91
C LEU A 360 -2.19 -28.52 -54.89
N VAL A 361 -2.45 -27.21 -54.92
CA VAL A 361 -3.46 -26.58 -55.79
C VAL A 361 -2.85 -26.14 -57.10
N ILE A 362 -1.68 -25.50 -57.05
CA ILE A 362 -0.94 -25.05 -58.23
C ILE A 362 0.54 -24.91 -57.91
N GLU A 363 1.39 -25.18 -58.88
CA GLU A 363 2.83 -24.90 -58.84
C GLU A 363 3.29 -24.33 -60.19
N GLY A 364 4.47 -23.71 -60.21
CA GLY A 364 5.09 -23.28 -61.45
C GLY A 364 6.29 -22.37 -61.24
N ASP A 365 7.09 -22.26 -62.29
CA ASP A 365 8.26 -21.38 -62.31
C ASP A 365 7.85 -19.91 -62.25
N VAL A 366 8.63 -19.13 -61.50
CA VAL A 366 8.44 -17.68 -61.27
C VAL A 366 9.74 -16.91 -61.58
N VAL A 367 9.68 -15.58 -61.53
CA VAL A 367 10.88 -14.73 -61.54
C VAL A 367 10.81 -13.75 -60.38
N THR A 368 11.67 -13.94 -59.37
CA THR A 368 11.74 -13.10 -58.17
C THR A 368 12.61 -11.86 -58.39
N GLY A 369 12.76 -11.08 -57.32
CA GLY A 369 13.52 -9.84 -57.30
C GLY A 369 14.99 -10.00 -57.69
N ASN A 370 15.51 -8.99 -58.37
CA ASN A 370 16.89 -9.00 -58.85
C ASN A 370 17.89 -8.66 -57.73
N ALA A 371 18.53 -9.68 -57.18
CA ALA A 371 19.57 -9.52 -56.16
C ALA A 371 20.77 -8.68 -56.66
N SER A 372 21.20 -8.86 -57.91
CA SER A 372 22.33 -8.12 -58.48
C SER A 372 22.03 -6.64 -58.75
N ARG A 373 20.75 -6.24 -58.77
CA ARG A 373 20.32 -4.83 -58.87
C ARG A 373 19.88 -4.24 -57.53
N GLY A 374 20.16 -4.92 -56.40
CA GLY A 374 19.80 -4.44 -55.07
C GLY A 374 18.30 -4.49 -54.77
N SER A 375 17.53 -5.30 -55.50
CA SER A 375 16.09 -5.49 -55.27
C SER A 375 15.72 -6.96 -55.12
N PRO A 376 16.40 -7.75 -54.26
CA PRO A 376 16.01 -9.14 -54.03
C PRO A 376 14.61 -9.20 -53.42
N THR A 377 13.85 -10.25 -53.73
CA THR A 377 12.67 -10.58 -52.92
C THR A 377 13.15 -10.94 -51.52
N PRO A 378 12.60 -10.34 -50.46
CA PRO A 378 13.09 -10.58 -49.12
C PRO A 378 12.68 -11.98 -48.62
N THR A 379 13.63 -12.67 -47.98
CA THR A 379 13.39 -13.93 -47.27
C THR A 379 12.56 -13.68 -46.02
N GLY A 380 11.65 -14.60 -45.71
CA GLY A 380 10.82 -14.53 -44.50
C GLY A 380 9.51 -15.28 -44.65
N VAL A 381 8.74 -15.31 -43.57
CA VAL A 381 7.36 -15.79 -43.59
C VAL A 381 6.43 -14.59 -43.48
N TYR A 382 5.64 -14.38 -44.53
CA TYR A 382 4.78 -13.22 -44.67
C TYR A 382 3.33 -13.61 -44.65
N ARG A 383 2.48 -12.66 -44.28
CA ARG A 383 1.03 -12.81 -44.40
C ARG A 383 0.57 -12.18 -45.70
N LEU A 384 -0.29 -12.86 -46.46
CA LEU A 384 -0.99 -12.19 -47.56
C LEU A 384 -1.82 -11.02 -46.99
N ASN A 385 -1.56 -9.81 -47.47
CA ASN A 385 -2.22 -8.61 -46.94
C ASN A 385 -3.62 -8.44 -47.48
N TYR A 386 -3.82 -8.63 -48.79
CA TYR A 386 -5.11 -8.57 -49.46
C TYR A 386 -4.94 -9.11 -50.90
N LYS A 387 -6.03 -9.09 -51.68
CA LYS A 387 -6.03 -9.41 -53.11
C LYS A 387 -6.70 -8.29 -53.89
N GLN A 388 -6.12 -7.93 -55.03
CA GLN A 388 -6.69 -6.88 -55.90
C GLN A 388 -6.63 -7.31 -57.37
N LYS A 389 -7.76 -7.14 -58.07
CA LYS A 389 -7.84 -7.31 -59.52
C LYS A 389 -7.46 -6.02 -60.25
N ASP A 390 -6.89 -6.17 -61.45
CA ASP A 390 -6.62 -5.08 -62.39
C ASP A 390 -5.88 -3.88 -61.73
N ALA A 391 -4.78 -4.19 -61.05
CA ALA A 391 -3.98 -3.22 -60.30
C ALA A 391 -2.92 -2.55 -61.20
N THR A 392 -2.55 -1.32 -60.86
CA THR A 392 -1.39 -0.63 -61.44
C THR A 392 -0.31 -0.48 -60.38
N LEU A 393 0.79 -1.21 -60.53
CA LEU A 393 1.94 -1.16 -59.63
C LEU A 393 2.86 -0.02 -60.05
N LYS A 394 3.20 0.87 -59.11
CA LYS A 394 4.08 2.02 -59.34
C LYS A 394 5.29 1.95 -58.43
N GLY A 395 6.47 2.07 -59.02
CA GLY A 395 7.73 2.30 -58.31
C GLY A 395 8.39 3.59 -58.76
N GLU A 396 9.60 3.85 -58.27
CA GLU A 396 10.34 5.10 -58.51
C GLU A 396 10.48 5.44 -60.01
N ASN A 397 10.71 4.41 -60.84
CA ASN A 397 10.96 4.57 -62.29
C ASN A 397 10.10 3.62 -63.16
N TYR A 398 9.01 3.04 -62.63
CA TYR A 398 8.16 2.13 -63.41
C TYR A 398 6.67 2.21 -63.05
N SER A 399 5.84 1.84 -64.02
CA SER A 399 4.40 1.62 -63.86
C SER A 399 4.02 0.36 -64.64
N SER A 400 3.36 -0.60 -64.00
CA SER A 400 2.97 -1.87 -64.63
C SER A 400 1.53 -2.23 -64.27
N SER A 401 0.70 -2.43 -65.29
CA SER A 401 -0.67 -2.93 -65.13
C SER A 401 -0.64 -4.46 -65.03
N VAL A 402 -1.27 -5.01 -64.00
CA VAL A 402 -1.34 -6.44 -63.70
C VAL A 402 -2.78 -6.86 -63.45
N SER A 403 -3.18 -8.05 -63.89
CA SER A 403 -4.54 -8.55 -63.69
C SER A 403 -4.78 -9.04 -62.25
N PHE A 404 -3.78 -9.59 -61.59
CA PHE A 404 -3.89 -10.20 -60.26
C PHE A 404 -2.75 -9.70 -59.36
N TRP A 405 -3.09 -8.97 -58.31
CA TRP A 405 -2.14 -8.45 -57.33
C TRP A 405 -2.38 -9.05 -55.95
N MET A 406 -1.33 -9.64 -55.37
CA MET A 406 -1.32 -10.33 -54.08
C MET A 406 -0.14 -9.83 -53.21
N PRO A 407 -0.23 -8.65 -52.60
CA PRO A 407 0.82 -8.07 -51.75
C PRO A 407 0.98 -8.81 -50.43
N PHE A 408 2.23 -8.94 -49.98
CA PHE A 408 2.54 -9.56 -48.69
C PHE A 408 3.58 -8.80 -47.86
N TYR A 409 4.37 -7.91 -48.46
CA TYR A 409 5.35 -7.12 -47.71
C TYR A 409 5.67 -5.77 -48.36
N GLY A 410 5.20 -4.67 -47.76
CA GLY A 410 5.35 -3.33 -48.35
C GLY A 410 4.81 -3.28 -49.78
N ASN A 411 5.67 -2.94 -50.75
CA ASN A 411 5.35 -2.95 -52.19
C ASN A 411 5.70 -4.27 -52.91
N VAL A 412 5.99 -5.33 -52.15
CA VAL A 412 6.32 -6.67 -52.67
C VAL A 412 5.07 -7.56 -52.61
N GLY A 413 4.83 -8.27 -53.71
CA GLY A 413 3.73 -9.21 -53.84
C GLY A 413 3.90 -10.16 -55.02
N ILE A 414 2.93 -11.04 -55.18
CA ILE A 414 2.83 -11.98 -56.30
C ILE A 414 1.88 -11.37 -57.34
N HIS A 415 2.27 -11.38 -58.61
CA HIS A 415 1.40 -10.95 -59.71
C HIS A 415 1.73 -11.61 -61.03
N ASP A 416 0.79 -11.54 -61.98
CA ASP A 416 1.04 -11.91 -63.36
C ASP A 416 2.04 -10.94 -64.02
N ALA A 417 2.91 -11.48 -64.87
CA ALA A 417 3.88 -10.70 -65.64
C ALA A 417 3.71 -10.97 -67.14
N SER A 418 2.67 -10.38 -67.74
CA SER A 418 2.31 -10.56 -69.15
C SER A 418 3.41 -10.14 -70.15
N TRP A 419 4.36 -9.31 -69.70
CA TRP A 419 5.53 -8.90 -70.48
C TRP A 419 6.65 -9.94 -70.54
N ARG A 420 6.55 -11.06 -69.80
CA ARG A 420 7.55 -12.13 -69.80
C ARG A 420 7.07 -13.35 -70.57
N SER A 421 7.95 -13.88 -71.41
CA SER A 421 7.76 -15.15 -72.11
C SER A 421 8.42 -16.35 -71.41
N GLU A 422 9.39 -16.11 -70.52
CA GLU A 422 10.17 -17.15 -69.83
C GLU A 422 10.19 -16.89 -68.31
N PHE A 423 10.17 -17.98 -67.55
CA PHE A 423 10.17 -18.00 -66.09
C PHE A 423 11.16 -19.06 -65.57
N GLY A 424 11.61 -18.93 -64.32
CA GLY A 424 12.52 -19.89 -63.72
C GLY A 424 14.02 -19.65 -63.96
N GLY A 425 14.82 -20.64 -63.57
CA GLY A 425 16.27 -20.67 -63.80
C GLY A 425 17.02 -19.49 -63.18
N ASN A 426 17.99 -18.94 -63.93
CA ASN A 426 18.84 -17.85 -63.44
C ASN A 426 18.35 -16.44 -63.84
N ILE A 427 17.13 -16.31 -64.38
CA ILE A 427 16.61 -15.04 -64.91
C ILE A 427 16.63 -13.94 -63.85
N TYR A 428 16.31 -14.28 -62.60
CA TYR A 428 16.28 -13.34 -61.48
C TYR A 428 17.61 -12.60 -61.27
N LYS A 429 18.76 -13.22 -61.60
CA LYS A 429 20.09 -12.63 -61.41
C LYS A 429 20.36 -11.44 -62.33
N ALA A 430 19.90 -11.48 -63.57
CA ALA A 430 20.19 -10.45 -64.58
C ALA A 430 18.97 -9.59 -64.93
N ASN A 431 17.80 -10.22 -64.95
CA ASN A 431 16.53 -9.63 -65.37
C ASN A 431 15.40 -10.02 -64.38
N GLY A 432 15.68 -10.00 -63.08
CA GLY A 432 14.65 -10.15 -62.03
C GLY A 432 13.74 -8.93 -61.91
N SER A 433 12.73 -9.03 -61.04
CA SER A 433 11.81 -7.93 -60.73
C SER A 433 12.44 -6.89 -59.79
N HIS A 434 11.67 -5.85 -59.41
CA HIS A 434 12.02 -4.89 -58.36
C HIS A 434 11.66 -5.39 -56.93
N GLY A 435 11.57 -6.70 -56.74
CA GLY A 435 11.26 -7.34 -55.46
C GLY A 435 10.04 -8.26 -55.50
N CYS A 436 9.07 -8.00 -56.39
CA CYS A 436 7.89 -8.84 -56.58
C CYS A 436 8.20 -10.24 -57.12
N VAL A 437 7.25 -11.15 -56.97
CA VAL A 437 7.30 -12.48 -57.58
C VAL A 437 6.46 -12.46 -58.85
N ASN A 438 7.14 -12.40 -59.99
CA ASN A 438 6.50 -12.43 -61.31
C ASN A 438 6.09 -13.87 -61.62
N ALA A 439 4.79 -14.10 -61.82
CA ALA A 439 4.24 -15.40 -62.17
C ALA A 439 3.66 -15.41 -63.61
N PRO A 440 3.64 -16.57 -64.28
CA PRO A 440 2.84 -16.76 -65.48
C PRO A 440 1.37 -16.43 -65.21
N TYR A 441 0.66 -15.94 -66.22
CA TYR A 441 -0.74 -15.54 -66.08
C TYR A 441 -1.63 -16.66 -65.52
N TYR A 442 -1.45 -17.91 -65.97
CA TYR A 442 -2.23 -19.05 -65.47
C TYR A 442 -1.98 -19.31 -63.98
N LEU A 443 -0.70 -19.27 -63.55
CA LEU A 443 -0.29 -19.51 -62.17
C LEU A 443 -0.87 -18.43 -61.26
N ALA A 444 -0.69 -17.16 -61.61
CA ALA A 444 -1.23 -16.03 -60.87
C ALA A 444 -2.77 -16.08 -60.77
N LYS A 445 -3.46 -16.41 -61.87
CA LYS A 445 -4.93 -16.52 -61.90
C LYS A 445 -5.45 -17.62 -60.99
N VAL A 446 -4.87 -18.82 -61.05
CA VAL A 446 -5.29 -19.94 -60.20
C VAL A 446 -4.99 -19.64 -58.73
N LEU A 447 -3.81 -19.10 -58.43
CA LEU A 447 -3.45 -18.69 -57.07
C LEU A 447 -4.44 -17.67 -56.51
N PHE A 448 -4.66 -16.56 -57.23
CA PHE A 448 -5.55 -15.47 -56.83
C PHE A 448 -6.97 -15.92 -56.49
N ASN A 449 -7.50 -16.85 -57.29
CA ASN A 449 -8.85 -17.37 -57.11
C ASN A 449 -8.98 -18.30 -55.90
N ASN A 450 -7.87 -18.85 -55.37
CA ASN A 450 -7.91 -19.89 -54.33
C ASN A 450 -7.25 -19.50 -53.00
N ILE A 451 -6.33 -18.53 -53.00
CA ILE A 451 -5.64 -18.02 -51.81
C ILE A 451 -6.52 -17.03 -51.05
N GLU A 452 -6.48 -17.01 -49.73
CA GLU A 452 -7.22 -16.04 -48.91
C GLU A 452 -6.29 -15.05 -48.21
N GLU A 453 -6.81 -13.86 -47.86
CA GLU A 453 -6.11 -12.94 -46.97
C GLU A 453 -5.70 -13.67 -45.69
N GLY A 454 -4.51 -13.37 -45.16
CA GLY A 454 -3.99 -14.09 -44.01
C GLY A 454 -3.13 -15.31 -44.36
N THR A 455 -3.21 -15.84 -45.58
CA THR A 455 -2.43 -17.04 -45.96
C THR A 455 -0.92 -16.80 -45.81
N PRO A 456 -0.18 -17.68 -45.12
CA PRO A 456 1.27 -17.59 -45.03
C PRO A 456 1.95 -17.76 -46.39
N ILE A 457 2.96 -16.93 -46.64
CA ILE A 457 3.81 -16.93 -47.82
C ILE A 457 5.26 -17.10 -47.34
N VAL A 458 5.84 -18.27 -47.60
CA VAL A 458 7.17 -18.66 -47.16
C VAL A 458 8.16 -18.40 -48.30
N CYS A 459 9.00 -17.38 -48.16
CA CYS A 459 10.03 -17.01 -49.13
C CYS A 459 11.41 -17.43 -48.60
N TYR A 460 12.14 -18.28 -49.33
CA TYR A 460 13.48 -18.75 -48.91
C TYR A 460 14.47 -18.95 -50.05
#